data_AF-Q7DL29-F1
#
_entry.id   AF-Q7DL29-F1
#
_cell.length_a   1.000
_cell.length_b   1.000
_cell.length_c   1.000
_cell.angle_alpha   90.00
_cell.angle_beta   90.00
_cell.angle_gamma   90.00
#
_symmetry.space_group_name_H-M   'P 1'
#
loop_
_entity.id
_entity.type
_entity.pdbx_description
1 polymer ?
#
loop_
_entity_poly.entity_id
_entity_poly.type
_entity_poly.pdbx_seq_one_letter_code
_entity_poly.pdbx_strand_id
1 'polypeptide(L)'
;MESNGSRLAAAYARLSGAGRRVTVRSLKAEAGCSTDAAAGFLRDVSASVQTPAPPDLSEPLGLVWAAAWRQASDAAREEFGARAEQAVDGQAEAVAEAALADQHRAEAEAARDQAEARAEQVQQEAEARLGQVQARVEALTGELAEAREQAAAAEDRAQAAEQARAEAERQAARDAATADTLREIVGLLGQGKDTPPAKTTRKTAGRPARAS
;
A
#
# COMPACT_ATOMS: atom_id res chain seq x y z
N MET A 1 90.80 -59.99 49.19
CA MET A 1 91.26 -59.43 47.90
C MET A 1 90.07 -59.41 46.95
N GLU A 2 89.55 -58.23 46.63
CA GLU A 2 88.45 -58.12 45.66
C GLU A 2 88.94 -58.51 44.26
N SER A 3 88.21 -59.42 43.59
CA SER A 3 88.55 -59.84 42.24
C SER A 3 88.45 -58.66 41.27
N ASN A 4 89.28 -58.65 40.22
CA ASN A 4 89.24 -57.61 39.18
C ASN A 4 87.84 -57.44 38.57
N GLY A 5 87.06 -58.53 38.44
CA GLY A 5 85.69 -58.48 37.94
C GLY A 5 84.72 -57.71 38.86
N SER A 6 84.84 -57.87 40.18
CA SER A 6 83.99 -57.15 41.14
C SER A 6 84.25 -55.64 41.11
N ARG A 7 85.52 -55.23 41.01
CA ARG A 7 85.92 -53.82 40.88
C ARG A 7 85.43 -53.18 39.58
N LEU A 8 85.47 -53.93 38.47
CA LEU A 8 84.95 -53.49 37.18
C LEU A 8 83.43 -53.31 37.20
N ALA A 9 82.70 -54.25 37.81
CA ALA A 9 81.24 -54.16 37.96
C ALA A 9 80.81 -52.98 38.86
N ALA A 10 81.52 -52.75 39.97
CA ALA A 10 81.24 -51.62 40.87
C ALA A 10 81.53 -50.27 40.20
N ALA A 11 82.62 -50.16 39.45
CA ALA A 11 82.96 -48.96 38.68
C ALA A 11 81.97 -48.70 37.53
N TYR A 12 81.54 -49.76 36.84
CA TYR A 12 80.49 -49.67 35.81
C TYR A 12 79.19 -49.12 36.39
N ALA A 13 78.71 -49.68 37.50
CA ALA A 13 77.47 -49.26 38.17
C ALA A 13 77.51 -47.79 38.65
N ARG A 14 78.66 -47.32 39.16
CA ARG A 14 78.84 -45.91 39.54
C ARG A 14 78.81 -44.98 38.34
N LEU A 15 79.50 -45.33 37.26
CA LEU A 15 79.54 -44.51 36.05
C LEU A 15 78.16 -44.45 35.35
N SER A 16 77.46 -45.59 35.27
CA SER A 16 76.11 -45.64 34.70
C SER A 16 75.07 -44.93 35.58
N GLY A 17 75.14 -45.09 36.91
CA GLY A 17 74.26 -44.41 37.86
C GLY A 17 74.44 -42.89 37.87
N ALA A 18 75.63 -42.39 37.56
CA ALA A 18 75.92 -40.97 37.40
C ALA A 18 75.56 -40.41 36.01
N GLY A 19 74.98 -41.22 35.11
CA GLY A 19 74.65 -40.81 33.73
C GLY A 19 75.87 -40.51 32.86
N ARG A 20 77.07 -40.90 33.28
CA ARG A 20 78.32 -40.66 32.53
C ARG A 20 78.48 -41.75 31.47
N ARG A 21 78.95 -41.36 30.29
CA ARG A 21 79.23 -42.32 29.20
C ARG A 21 80.29 -43.32 29.64
N VAL A 22 79.90 -44.59 29.73
CA VAL A 22 80.83 -45.66 30.07
C VAL A 22 81.68 -46.03 28.85
N THR A 23 82.99 -45.79 28.94
CA THR A 23 83.99 -46.14 27.93
C THR A 23 85.12 -46.95 28.57
N VAL A 24 85.94 -47.65 27.78
CA VAL A 24 87.11 -48.40 28.28
C VAL A 24 88.03 -47.51 29.12
N ARG A 25 88.22 -46.24 28.70
CA ARG A 25 89.06 -45.26 29.40
C ARG A 25 88.46 -44.84 30.75
N SER A 26 87.16 -44.56 30.81
CA SER A 26 86.51 -44.17 32.07
C SER A 26 86.45 -45.33 33.05
N LEU A 27 86.22 -46.55 32.55
CA LEU A 27 86.19 -47.77 33.37
C LEU A 27 87.58 -48.09 33.93
N LYS A 28 88.62 -47.94 33.11
CA LYS A 28 90.03 -48.07 33.53
C LYS A 28 90.38 -47.06 34.62
N ALA A 29 90.03 -45.79 34.42
CA ALA A 29 90.35 -44.73 35.37
C ALA A 29 89.66 -44.93 36.73
N GLU A 30 88.42 -45.44 36.72
CA GLU A 30 87.62 -45.64 37.93
C GLU A 30 87.97 -46.96 38.67
N ALA A 31 88.28 -48.04 37.95
CA ALA A 31 88.55 -49.36 38.54
C ALA A 31 90.04 -49.67 38.74
N GLY A 32 90.94 -48.87 38.17
CA GLY A 32 92.40 -49.06 38.25
C GLY A 32 92.89 -50.36 37.59
N CYS A 33 92.25 -50.81 36.51
CA CYS A 33 92.52 -52.09 35.84
C CYS A 33 93.27 -51.93 34.50
N SER A 34 93.69 -53.05 33.89
CA SER A 34 94.29 -53.01 32.54
C SER A 34 93.25 -52.66 31.48
N THR A 35 93.73 -52.14 30.34
CA THR A 35 92.85 -51.75 29.22
C THR A 35 92.14 -52.96 28.62
N ASP A 36 92.82 -54.11 28.56
CA ASP A 36 92.23 -55.37 28.07
C ASP A 36 91.15 -55.91 28.99
N ALA A 37 91.30 -55.79 30.31
CA ALA A 37 90.27 -56.21 31.28
C ALA A 37 89.01 -55.34 31.18
N ALA A 38 89.16 -54.02 31.05
CA ALA A 38 88.04 -53.11 30.84
C ALA A 38 87.35 -53.31 29.48
N ALA A 39 88.13 -53.57 28.41
CA ALA A 39 87.60 -53.84 27.07
C ALA A 39 86.94 -55.22 26.96
N GLY A 40 87.44 -56.23 27.69
CA GLY A 40 86.79 -57.53 27.84
C GLY A 40 85.45 -57.40 28.55
N PHE A 41 85.43 -56.76 29.72
CA PHE A 41 84.20 -56.54 30.49
C PHE A 41 83.12 -55.78 29.71
N LEU A 42 83.47 -54.71 28.99
CA LEU A 42 82.47 -53.97 28.19
C LEU A 42 81.93 -54.80 27.00
N ARG A 43 82.74 -55.69 26.42
CA ARG A 43 82.27 -56.63 25.39
C ARG A 43 81.28 -57.64 26.00
N ASP A 44 81.59 -58.18 27.17
CA ASP A 44 80.73 -59.13 27.86
C ASP A 44 79.40 -58.48 28.30
N VAL A 45 79.45 -57.26 28.83
CA VAL A 45 78.25 -56.51 29.23
C VAL A 45 77.41 -56.12 28.00
N SER A 46 78.02 -55.63 26.91
CA SER A 46 77.28 -55.28 25.70
C SER A 46 76.65 -56.49 25.00
N ALA A 47 77.27 -57.67 25.07
CA ALA A 47 76.69 -58.91 24.57
C ALA A 47 75.48 -59.40 25.40
N SER A 48 75.38 -59.00 26.67
CA SER A 48 74.31 -59.43 27.57
C SER A 48 73.01 -58.62 27.48
N VAL A 49 73.01 -57.49 26.77
CA VAL A 49 71.80 -56.68 26.55
C VAL A 49 71.01 -57.25 25.37
N GLN A 50 70.38 -58.41 25.57
CA GLN A 50 69.30 -58.84 24.68
C GLN A 50 68.02 -58.08 25.05
N THR A 51 67.69 -57.04 24.29
CA THR A 51 66.38 -56.39 24.40
C THR A 51 65.33 -57.33 23.79
N PRO A 52 64.27 -57.72 24.53
CA PRO A 52 63.21 -58.54 23.95
C PRO A 52 62.58 -57.80 22.77
N ALA A 53 62.26 -58.53 21.69
CA ALA A 53 61.55 -57.97 20.56
C ALA A 53 60.20 -57.38 21.04
N PRO A 54 59.83 -56.16 20.63
CA PRO A 54 58.55 -55.59 21.01
C PRO A 54 57.42 -56.49 20.46
N PRO A 55 56.28 -56.60 21.18
CA PRO A 55 55.13 -57.36 20.69
C PRO A 55 54.59 -56.73 19.40
N ASP A 56 54.17 -57.57 18.45
CA ASP A 56 53.46 -57.10 17.26
C ASP A 56 52.05 -56.63 17.67
N LEU A 57 51.77 -55.34 17.42
CA LEU A 57 50.50 -54.70 17.74
C LEU A 57 49.65 -54.46 16.48
N SER A 58 50.05 -54.93 15.31
CA SER A 58 49.40 -54.59 14.04
C SER A 58 47.95 -55.06 13.99
N GLU A 59 47.65 -56.29 14.45
CA GLU A 59 46.30 -56.83 14.52
C GLU A 59 45.41 -56.11 15.57
N PRO A 60 45.82 -55.95 16.84
CA PRO A 60 45.01 -55.22 17.81
C PRO A 60 44.82 -53.74 17.45
N LEU A 61 45.83 -53.10 16.85
CA LEU A 61 45.68 -51.73 16.32
C LEU A 61 44.70 -51.67 15.16
N GLY A 62 44.71 -52.67 14.27
CA GLY A 62 43.75 -52.79 13.17
C GLY A 62 42.30 -52.91 13.68
N LEU A 63 42.07 -53.69 14.73
CA LEU A 63 40.75 -53.83 15.36
C LEU A 63 40.29 -52.53 16.02
N VAL A 64 41.17 -51.86 16.77
CA VAL A 64 40.86 -50.57 17.41
C VAL A 64 40.58 -49.50 16.35
N TRP A 65 41.36 -49.45 15.28
CA TRP A 65 41.14 -48.52 14.18
C TRP A 65 39.83 -48.79 13.45
N ALA A 66 39.49 -50.05 13.17
CA ALA A 66 38.23 -50.41 12.54
C ALA A 66 37.02 -50.04 13.43
N ALA A 67 37.13 -50.23 14.76
CA ALA A 67 36.10 -49.82 15.70
C ALA A 67 35.95 -48.29 15.76
N ALA A 68 37.07 -47.56 15.83
CA ALA A 68 37.07 -46.10 15.82
C ALA A 68 36.50 -45.54 14.51
N TRP A 69 36.87 -46.12 13.37
CA TRP A 69 36.34 -45.74 12.06
C TRP A 69 34.83 -45.98 11.95
N ARG A 70 34.34 -47.13 12.43
CA ARG A 70 32.91 -47.42 12.45
C ARG A 70 32.16 -46.41 13.31
N GLN A 71 32.64 -46.15 14.53
CA GLN A 71 32.04 -45.16 15.42
C GLN A 71 32.03 -43.75 14.80
N ALA A 72 33.13 -43.32 14.18
CA ALA A 72 33.20 -42.03 13.50
C ALA A 72 32.26 -41.97 12.28
N SER A 73 32.13 -43.07 11.54
CA SER A 73 31.22 -43.16 10.39
C SER A 73 29.75 -43.10 10.82
N ASP A 74 29.40 -43.76 11.92
CA ASP A 74 28.03 -43.76 12.43
C ASP A 74 27.68 -42.37 13.01
N ALA A 75 28.58 -41.75 13.77
CA ALA A 75 28.41 -40.38 14.25
C ALA A 75 28.25 -39.37 13.10
N ALA A 76 29.05 -39.51 12.03
CA ALA A 76 28.93 -38.66 10.85
C ALA A 76 27.57 -38.85 10.15
N ARG A 77 27.09 -40.10 10.02
CA ARG A 77 25.77 -40.38 9.42
C ARG A 77 24.64 -39.76 10.22
N GLU A 78 24.69 -39.83 11.55
CA GLU A 78 23.70 -39.21 12.43
C GLU A 78 23.69 -37.69 12.28
N GLU A 79 24.87 -37.06 12.28
CA GLU A 79 25.00 -35.61 12.12
C GLU A 79 24.53 -35.13 10.74
N PHE A 80 24.89 -35.84 9.67
CA PHE A 80 24.42 -35.52 8.31
C PHE A 80 22.93 -35.80 8.15
N GLY A 81 22.40 -36.86 8.76
CA GLY A 81 20.97 -37.17 8.78
C GLY A 81 20.17 -36.04 9.41
N ALA A 82 20.56 -35.61 10.62
CA ALA A 82 19.90 -34.51 11.32
C ALA A 82 19.97 -33.18 10.54
N ARG A 83 21.12 -32.87 9.92
CA ARG A 83 21.26 -31.69 9.07
C ARG A 83 20.39 -31.77 7.81
N ALA A 84 20.27 -32.94 7.21
CA ALA A 84 19.44 -33.13 6.03
C ALA A 84 17.96 -32.96 6.36
N GLU A 85 17.49 -33.52 7.48
CA GLU A 85 16.12 -33.32 7.98
C GLU A 85 15.84 -31.84 8.24
N GLN A 86 16.73 -31.15 8.97
CA GLN A 86 16.59 -29.71 9.21
C GLN A 86 16.56 -28.88 7.91
N ALA A 87 17.36 -29.27 6.90
CA ALA A 87 17.37 -28.58 5.62
C ALA A 87 16.07 -28.81 4.83
N VAL A 88 15.48 -30.01 4.90
CA VAL A 88 14.19 -30.32 4.28
C VAL A 88 13.06 -29.57 4.96
N ASP A 89 13.05 -29.54 6.30
CA ASP A 89 12.06 -28.77 7.06
C ASP A 89 12.16 -27.27 6.75
N GLY A 90 13.37 -26.72 6.74
CA GLY A 90 13.59 -25.32 6.37
C GLY A 90 13.21 -25.01 4.92
N GLN A 91 13.41 -25.96 3.99
CA GLN A 91 12.94 -25.82 2.61
C GLN A 91 11.41 -25.83 2.54
N ALA A 92 10.75 -26.71 3.29
CA ALA A 92 9.29 -26.78 3.34
C ALA A 92 8.69 -25.49 3.91
N GLU A 93 9.27 -24.95 4.98
CA GLU A 93 8.88 -23.65 5.55
C GLU A 93 9.06 -22.51 4.54
N ALA A 94 10.22 -22.42 3.88
CA ALA A 94 10.48 -21.38 2.88
C ALA A 94 9.50 -21.45 1.69
N VAL A 95 9.13 -22.66 1.24
CA VAL A 95 8.12 -22.83 0.19
C VAL A 95 6.73 -22.42 0.68
N ALA A 96 6.37 -22.74 1.92
CA ALA A 96 5.09 -22.33 2.51
C ALA A 96 5.00 -20.81 2.66
N GLU A 97 6.06 -20.15 3.12
CA GLU A 97 6.15 -18.69 3.21
C GLU A 97 6.04 -18.03 1.83
N ALA A 98 6.73 -18.56 0.81
CA ALA A 98 6.65 -18.06 -0.55
C ALA A 98 5.22 -18.19 -1.11
N ALA A 99 4.55 -19.33 -0.87
CA ALA A 99 3.16 -19.53 -1.30
C ALA A 99 2.18 -18.55 -0.64
N LEU A 100 2.36 -18.26 0.65
CA LEU A 100 1.57 -17.24 1.36
C LEU A 100 1.83 -15.83 0.82
N ALA A 101 3.08 -15.49 0.52
CA ALA A 101 3.44 -14.21 -0.07
C ALA A 101 2.79 -14.03 -1.46
N ASP A 102 2.81 -15.07 -2.29
CA ASP A 102 2.15 -15.06 -3.60
C ASP A 102 0.62 -14.93 -3.47
N GLN A 103 0.01 -15.61 -2.50
CA GLN A 103 -1.41 -15.46 -2.20
C GLN A 103 -1.75 -14.01 -1.81
N HIS A 104 -1.02 -13.43 -0.87
CA HIS A 104 -1.25 -12.04 -0.45
C HIS A 104 -1.05 -11.04 -1.59
N ARG A 105 -0.07 -11.29 -2.46
CA ARG A 105 0.12 -10.46 -3.66
C ARG A 105 -1.07 -10.56 -4.61
N ALA A 106 -1.57 -11.76 -4.87
CA ALA A 106 -2.75 -11.96 -5.73
C ALA A 106 -4.00 -11.31 -5.13
N GLU A 107 -4.20 -11.40 -3.81
CA GLU A 107 -5.30 -10.73 -3.10
C GLU A 107 -5.19 -9.19 -3.19
N ALA A 108 -3.99 -8.65 -3.05
CA ALA A 108 -3.74 -7.20 -3.17
C ALA A 108 -3.97 -6.70 -4.60
N GLU A 109 -3.52 -7.45 -5.61
CA GLU A 109 -3.76 -7.15 -7.02
C GLU A 109 -5.27 -7.17 -7.34
N ALA A 110 -5.99 -8.21 -6.90
CA ALA A 110 -7.44 -8.30 -7.06
C ALA A 110 -8.19 -7.15 -6.36
N ALA A 111 -7.75 -6.74 -5.15
CA ALA A 111 -8.33 -5.62 -4.44
C ALA A 111 -8.08 -4.28 -5.16
N ARG A 112 -6.90 -4.10 -5.75
CA ARG A 112 -6.56 -2.91 -6.55
C ARG A 112 -7.44 -2.84 -7.80
N ASP A 113 -7.54 -3.93 -8.55
CA ASP A 113 -8.33 -3.97 -9.79
C ASP A 113 -9.83 -3.72 -9.49
N GLN A 114 -10.35 -4.23 -8.38
CA GLN A 114 -11.70 -3.90 -7.91
C GLN A 114 -11.87 -2.42 -7.53
N ALA A 115 -10.87 -1.82 -6.90
CA ALA A 115 -10.91 -0.41 -6.53
C ALA A 115 -10.86 0.50 -7.78
N GLU A 116 -10.05 0.15 -8.76
CA GLU A 116 -9.97 0.84 -10.05
C GLU A 116 -11.30 0.75 -10.81
N ALA A 117 -11.88 -0.44 -10.93
CA ALA A 117 -13.19 -0.61 -11.58
C ALA A 117 -14.30 0.21 -10.89
N ARG A 118 -14.30 0.28 -9.55
CA ARG A 118 -15.25 1.13 -8.80
C ARG A 118 -15.01 2.61 -9.04
N ALA A 119 -13.75 3.05 -9.13
CA ALA A 119 -13.43 4.44 -9.42
C ALA A 119 -13.91 4.85 -10.82
N GLU A 120 -13.68 4.00 -11.83
CA GLU A 120 -14.19 4.20 -13.18
C GLU A 120 -15.72 4.26 -13.22
N GLN A 121 -16.40 3.35 -12.51
CA GLN A 121 -17.86 3.37 -12.41
C GLN A 121 -18.36 4.70 -11.80
N VAL A 122 -17.78 5.14 -10.68
CA VAL A 122 -18.16 6.40 -10.04
C VAL A 122 -17.91 7.59 -10.95
N GLN A 123 -16.83 7.59 -11.72
CA GLN A 123 -16.54 8.64 -12.70
C GLN A 123 -17.60 8.66 -13.81
N GLN A 124 -17.95 7.50 -14.38
CA GLN A 124 -18.99 7.40 -15.42
C GLN A 124 -20.36 7.86 -14.89
N GLU A 125 -20.71 7.49 -13.65
CA GLU A 125 -21.94 7.94 -13.00
C GLU A 125 -21.95 9.46 -12.77
N ALA A 126 -20.81 10.03 -12.37
CA ALA A 126 -20.67 11.48 -12.18
C ALA A 126 -20.79 12.24 -13.50
N GLU A 127 -20.14 11.79 -14.57
CA GLU A 127 -20.23 12.37 -15.91
C GLU A 127 -21.67 12.28 -16.45
N ALA A 128 -22.35 11.15 -16.28
CA ALA A 128 -23.75 10.99 -16.66
C ALA A 128 -24.68 11.95 -15.90
N ARG A 129 -24.47 12.10 -14.58
CA ARG A 129 -25.24 13.05 -13.76
C ARG A 129 -24.98 14.50 -14.15
N LEU A 130 -23.73 14.86 -14.46
CA LEU A 130 -23.40 16.20 -14.96
C LEU A 130 -24.11 16.49 -16.27
N GLY A 131 -24.11 15.53 -17.22
CA GLY A 131 -24.86 15.66 -18.47
C GLY A 131 -26.37 15.83 -18.26
N GLN A 132 -26.97 15.08 -17.34
CA GLN A 132 -28.39 15.23 -16.98
C GLN A 132 -28.70 16.61 -16.39
N VAL A 133 -27.84 17.12 -15.50
CA VAL A 133 -28.00 18.45 -14.90
C VAL A 133 -27.88 19.53 -15.96
N GLN A 134 -26.89 19.45 -16.85
CA GLN A 134 -26.72 20.39 -17.95
C GLN A 134 -27.95 20.41 -18.87
N ALA A 135 -28.42 19.25 -19.31
CA ALA A 135 -29.63 19.15 -20.13
C ALA A 135 -30.87 19.73 -19.42
N ARG A 136 -30.98 19.53 -18.10
CA ARG A 136 -32.10 20.09 -17.33
C ARG A 136 -32.01 21.61 -17.20
N VAL A 137 -30.80 22.16 -17.02
CA VAL A 137 -30.57 23.61 -16.98
C VAL A 137 -30.89 24.22 -18.34
N GLU A 138 -30.46 23.61 -19.44
CA GLU A 138 -30.79 24.07 -20.80
C GLU A 138 -32.29 24.07 -21.06
N ALA A 139 -32.98 22.98 -20.69
CA ALA A 139 -34.44 22.88 -20.82
C ALA A 139 -35.17 23.96 -20.01
N LEU A 140 -34.82 24.14 -18.72
CA LEU A 140 -35.40 25.18 -17.87
C LEU A 140 -35.10 26.59 -18.39
N THR A 141 -33.91 26.79 -18.98
CA THR A 141 -33.55 28.07 -19.59
C THR A 141 -34.42 28.36 -20.82
N GLY A 142 -34.68 27.34 -21.64
CA GLY A 142 -35.62 27.41 -22.77
C GLY A 142 -37.04 27.72 -22.32
N GLU A 143 -37.57 26.96 -21.35
CA GLU A 143 -38.90 27.16 -20.75
C GLU A 143 -39.05 28.60 -20.21
N LEU A 144 -38.02 29.14 -19.55
CA LEU A 144 -38.02 30.52 -19.05
C LEU A 144 -38.03 31.56 -20.17
N ALA A 145 -37.29 31.32 -21.26
CA ALA A 145 -37.27 32.21 -22.42
C ALA A 145 -38.65 32.25 -23.11
N GLU A 146 -39.26 31.08 -23.31
CA GLU A 146 -40.62 30.96 -23.86
C GLU A 146 -41.66 31.65 -22.97
N ALA A 147 -41.59 31.45 -21.65
CA ALA A 147 -42.50 32.09 -20.71
C ALA A 147 -42.38 33.63 -20.75
N ARG A 148 -41.17 34.16 -20.91
CA ARG A 148 -40.93 35.60 -21.07
C ARG A 148 -41.51 36.15 -22.38
N GLU A 149 -41.35 35.42 -23.48
CA GLU A 149 -41.93 35.81 -24.77
C GLU A 149 -43.46 35.79 -24.72
N GLN A 150 -44.05 34.76 -24.10
CA GLN A 150 -45.50 34.67 -23.90
C GLN A 150 -46.04 35.81 -23.03
N ALA A 151 -45.31 36.19 -21.98
CA ALA A 151 -45.67 37.31 -21.12
C ALA A 151 -45.63 38.64 -21.89
N ALA A 152 -44.55 38.91 -22.64
CA ALA A 152 -44.44 40.11 -23.47
C ALA A 152 -45.57 40.18 -24.52
N ALA A 153 -45.84 39.06 -25.21
CA ALA A 153 -46.93 38.99 -26.19
C ALA A 153 -48.32 39.16 -25.54
N ALA A 154 -48.50 38.80 -24.27
CA ALA A 154 -49.75 39.04 -23.54
C ALA A 154 -49.90 40.52 -23.15
N GLU A 155 -48.81 41.17 -22.75
CA GLU A 155 -48.77 42.62 -22.47
C GLU A 155 -49.08 43.43 -23.73
N ASP A 156 -48.45 43.13 -24.86
CA ASP A 156 -48.71 43.81 -26.14
C ASP A 156 -50.19 43.67 -26.57
N ARG A 157 -50.77 42.47 -26.42
CA ARG A 157 -52.20 42.23 -26.70
C ARG A 157 -53.10 43.03 -25.76
N ALA A 158 -52.75 43.15 -24.48
CA ALA A 158 -53.50 43.94 -23.52
C ALA A 158 -53.47 45.43 -23.89
N GLN A 159 -52.29 45.96 -24.23
CA GLN A 159 -52.12 47.36 -24.67
C GLN A 159 -52.90 47.65 -25.96
N ALA A 160 -52.84 46.75 -26.95
CA ALA A 160 -53.60 46.89 -28.20
C ALA A 160 -55.11 46.89 -27.94
N ALA A 161 -55.59 46.04 -27.02
CA ALA A 161 -57.01 46.02 -26.63
C ALA A 161 -57.44 47.30 -25.91
N GLU A 162 -56.59 47.86 -25.05
CA GLU A 162 -56.85 49.15 -24.39
C GLU A 162 -56.90 50.32 -25.40
N GLN A 163 -55.97 50.36 -26.35
CA GLN A 163 -55.96 51.37 -27.42
C GLN A 163 -57.21 51.27 -28.29
N ALA A 164 -57.60 50.06 -28.70
CA ALA A 164 -58.81 49.84 -29.48
C ALA A 164 -60.09 50.28 -28.73
N ARG A 165 -60.15 50.05 -27.40
CA ARG A 165 -61.26 50.56 -26.55
C ARG A 165 -61.28 52.08 -26.51
N ALA A 166 -60.13 52.73 -26.28
CA ALA A 166 -60.03 54.18 -26.25
C ALA A 166 -60.39 54.82 -27.61
N GLU A 167 -60.02 54.18 -28.72
CA GLU A 167 -60.42 54.62 -30.06
C GLU A 167 -61.92 54.46 -30.31
N ALA A 168 -62.50 53.33 -29.91
CA ALA A 168 -63.94 53.10 -29.98
C ALA A 168 -64.72 54.13 -29.14
N GLU A 169 -64.26 54.45 -27.93
CA GLU A 169 -64.85 55.49 -27.08
C GLU A 169 -64.77 56.88 -27.73
N ARG A 170 -63.63 57.25 -28.31
CA ARG A 170 -63.47 58.52 -29.05
C ARG A 170 -64.40 58.59 -30.25
N GLN A 171 -64.54 57.48 -30.99
CA GLN A 171 -65.42 57.42 -32.15
C GLN A 171 -66.89 57.54 -31.72
N ALA A 172 -67.32 56.81 -30.69
CA ALA A 172 -68.66 56.91 -30.13
C ALA A 172 -68.98 58.34 -29.64
N ALA A 173 -68.03 59.02 -29.00
CA ALA A 173 -68.18 60.42 -28.58
C ALA A 173 -68.34 61.39 -29.78
N ARG A 174 -67.59 61.17 -30.87
CA ARG A 174 -67.72 61.95 -32.11
C ARG A 174 -69.06 61.71 -32.79
N ASP A 175 -69.51 60.46 -32.86
CA ASP A 175 -70.80 60.10 -33.44
C ASP A 175 -71.95 60.70 -32.63
N ALA A 176 -71.86 60.68 -31.29
CA ALA A 176 -72.82 61.34 -30.41
C ALA A 176 -72.86 62.87 -30.62
N ALA A 177 -71.71 63.54 -30.68
CA ALA A 177 -71.65 64.98 -30.95
C ALA A 177 -72.20 65.34 -32.35
N THR A 178 -71.94 64.48 -33.35
CA THR A 178 -72.50 64.62 -34.70
C THR A 178 -74.02 64.43 -34.68
N ALA A 179 -74.52 63.47 -33.92
CA ALA A 179 -75.96 63.26 -33.77
C ALA A 179 -76.65 64.45 -33.05
N ASP A 180 -76.02 65.02 -32.03
CA ASP A 180 -76.54 66.19 -31.30
C ASP A 180 -76.59 67.43 -32.18
N THR A 181 -75.54 67.71 -32.95
CA THR A 181 -75.51 68.83 -33.92
C THR A 181 -76.55 68.67 -35.03
N LEU A 182 -76.72 67.46 -35.58
CA LEU A 182 -77.79 67.17 -36.55
C LEU A 182 -79.17 67.40 -35.92
N ARG A 183 -79.37 67.02 -34.65
CA ARG A 183 -80.63 67.22 -33.92
C ARG A 183 -80.91 68.70 -33.68
N GLU A 184 -79.89 69.49 -33.37
CA GLU A 184 -79.98 70.95 -33.24
C GLU A 184 -80.35 71.62 -34.57
N ILE A 185 -79.70 71.26 -35.67
CA ILE A 185 -80.01 71.77 -37.02
C ILE A 185 -81.45 71.44 -37.40
N VAL A 186 -81.89 70.19 -37.21
CA VAL A 186 -83.28 69.78 -37.48
C VAL A 186 -84.26 70.54 -36.57
N GLY A 187 -83.92 70.75 -35.31
CA GLY A 187 -84.70 71.56 -34.38
C GLY A 187 -84.87 73.01 -34.84
N LEU A 188 -83.80 73.66 -35.31
CA LEU A 188 -83.83 75.02 -35.87
C LEU A 188 -84.69 75.10 -37.14
N LEU A 189 -84.57 74.11 -38.04
CA LEU A 189 -85.42 74.00 -39.24
C LEU A 189 -86.89 73.77 -38.90
N GLY A 190 -87.19 73.03 -37.82
CA GLY A 190 -88.54 72.81 -37.31
C GLY A 190 -89.14 74.06 -36.65
N GLN A 191 -88.36 74.80 -35.85
CA GLN A 191 -88.80 76.03 -35.18
C GLN A 191 -89.09 77.19 -36.15
N GLY A 192 -88.53 77.17 -37.36
CA GLY A 192 -88.90 78.09 -38.45
C GLY A 192 -90.35 77.97 -38.95
N LYS A 193 -91.08 76.91 -38.56
CA LYS A 193 -92.52 76.74 -38.89
C LYS A 193 -93.48 77.11 -37.74
N ASP A 194 -93.00 77.18 -36.51
CA ASP A 194 -93.85 77.46 -35.33
C ASP A 194 -93.27 78.60 -34.48
N THR A 195 -93.47 79.84 -34.91
CA THR A 195 -93.27 81.02 -34.06
C THR A 195 -94.58 81.80 -33.92
N PRO A 196 -95.34 81.67 -32.81
CA PRO A 196 -96.34 82.64 -32.41
C PRO A 196 -95.70 83.74 -31.53
N PRO A 197 -96.24 84.99 -31.55
CA PRO A 197 -95.58 86.13 -30.93
C PRO A 197 -95.67 86.15 -29.40
N ALA A 198 -94.62 86.72 -28.81
CA ALA A 198 -94.35 86.88 -27.40
C ALA A 198 -95.50 87.50 -26.58
N LYS A 199 -95.75 86.96 -25.39
CA LYS A 199 -96.45 87.65 -24.30
C LYS A 199 -95.52 87.83 -23.10
N THR A 200 -95.22 89.09 -22.81
CA THR A 200 -94.61 89.57 -21.59
C THR A 200 -95.57 89.41 -20.42
N THR A 201 -95.20 88.66 -19.38
CA THR A 201 -95.75 88.86 -18.03
C THR A 201 -94.71 88.62 -16.95
N ARG A 202 -94.33 89.75 -16.36
CA ARG A 202 -93.74 89.94 -15.04
C ARG A 202 -94.60 89.27 -13.95
N LYS A 203 -94.04 88.38 -13.13
CA LYS A 203 -94.49 88.20 -11.73
C LYS A 203 -93.40 87.61 -10.84
N THR A 204 -93.19 88.35 -9.76
CA THR A 204 -92.42 88.14 -8.55
C THR A 204 -92.79 86.87 -7.77
N ALA A 205 -91.78 86.24 -7.15
CA ALA A 205 -91.65 85.90 -5.71
C ALA A 205 -91.09 84.48 -5.45
N GLY A 206 -90.16 84.38 -4.47
CA GLY A 206 -90.04 83.19 -3.62
C GLY A 206 -88.69 82.46 -3.54
N ARG A 207 -87.80 82.97 -2.68
CA ARG A 207 -86.81 82.21 -1.88
C ARG A 207 -87.57 81.21 -0.94
N PRO A 208 -86.96 80.27 -0.16
CA PRO A 208 -85.51 79.98 0.05
C PRO A 208 -85.09 78.49 0.26
N ALA A 209 -83.76 78.28 0.34
CA ALA A 209 -82.95 77.41 1.25
C ALA A 209 -83.34 75.92 1.46
N ARG A 210 -82.46 74.90 1.31
CA ARG A 210 -81.13 74.52 1.89
C ARG A 210 -81.31 73.25 2.76
N ALA A 211 -80.22 72.48 2.92
CA ALA A 211 -79.95 71.38 3.86
C ALA A 211 -80.23 69.98 3.28
N SER A 212 -79.35 68.99 3.38
CA SER A 212 -78.01 68.83 3.95
C SER A 212 -77.32 67.66 3.27
#